data_AF-A0A945CYN1-F1
#
_entry.id   AF-A0A945CYN1-F1
#
_cell.length_a   1.000
_cell.length_b   1.000
_cell.length_c   1.000
_cell.angle_alpha   90.00
_cell.angle_beta   90.00
_cell.angle_gamma   90.00
#
_symmetry.space_group_name_H-M   'P 1'
#
loop_
_entity.id
_entity.type
_entity.pdbx_description
1 polymer ?
#
loop_
_entity_poly.entity_id
_entity_poly.type
_entity_poly.pdbx_seq_one_letter_code
_entity_poly.pdbx_strand_id
1 'polypeptide(L)' 'MMTLLFILFATSMWLGWHGKRKPAIFVFLVTIALCAFWFKHHATSELHIDL' A
#
# COMPACT_ATOMS: atom_id res chain seq x y z
N MET A 1 1.62 9.36 4.87
CA MET A 1 0.64 8.38 4.36
C MET A 1 1.22 7.40 3.34
N MET A 2 1.92 7.87 2.30
CA MET A 2 2.59 6.97 1.34
C MET A 2 3.61 6.01 1.99
N THR A 3 4.33 6.46 3.01
CA THR A 3 5.32 5.65 3.75
C THR A 3 4.74 4.35 4.32
N LEU A 4 3.47 4.36 4.75
CA LEU A 4 2.80 3.18 5.28
C LEU A 4 2.63 2.10 4.20
N LEU A 5 2.24 2.50 2.99
CA LEU A 5 2.07 1.59 1.84
C LEU A 5 3.40 0.96 1.43
N PHE A 6 4.48 1.76 1.43
CA PHE A 6 5.83 1.25 1.14
C PHE A 6 6.32 0.26 2.21
N ILE A 7 6.06 0.52 3.50
CA ILE A 7 6.41 -0.39 4.58
C ILE A 7 5.63 -1.70 4.45
N LEU A 8 4.31 -1.64 4.20
CA LEU A 8 3.48 -2.82 3.99
C LEU A 8 3.98 -3.68 2.81
N PHE A 9 4.38 -3.02 1.72
CA PHE A 9 4.96 -3.69 0.57
C PHE A 9 6.31 -4.36 0.91
N ALA A 10 7.20 -3.66 1.59
CA ALA A 10 8.48 -4.21 2.07
C ALA A 10 8.27 -5.40 3.03
N THR A 11 7.23 -5.32 3.88
CA THR A 11 6.86 -6.41 4.80
C THR A 11 6.37 -7.63 4.02
N SER A 12 5.58 -7.43 2.95
CA SER A 12 5.14 -8.52 2.07
C SER A 12 6.32 -9.21 1.37
N MET A 13 7.32 -8.43 0.92
CA MET A 13 8.54 -8.96 0.30
C MET A 13 9.40 -9.70 1.33
N TRP A 14 9.53 -9.17 2.54
CA TRP A 14 10.24 -9.83 3.65
C TRP A 14 9.60 -11.18 4.01
N LEU A 15 8.27 -11.23 4.15
CA LEU A 15 7.52 -12.47 4.39
C LEU A 15 7.70 -13.48 3.24
N GLY A 16 7.73 -12.99 2.00
CA GLY A 16 8.00 -13.80 0.82
C GLY A 16 9.42 -14.37 0.81
N TRP A 17 10.41 -13.57 1.21
CA TRP A 17 11.82 -13.96 1.30
C TRP A 17 12.04 -15.09 2.32
N HIS A 18 11.35 -15.05 3.46
CA HIS A 18 11.39 -16.11 4.48
C HIS A 18 10.53 -17.35 4.14
N GLY A 19 10.03 -17.46 2.90
CA GLY A 19 9.24 -18.60 2.43
C GLY A 19 7.80 -18.65 2.95
N LYS A 20 7.34 -17.62 3.65
CA LYS A 20 5.97 -17.53 4.18
C LYS A 20 5.02 -16.99 3.09
N ARG A 21 4.82 -17.76 2.02
CA ARG A 21 4.01 -17.39 0.85
C ARG A 21 2.58 -16.97 1.18
N LYS A 22 1.87 -17.74 2.02
CA LYS A 22 0.46 -17.44 2.38
C LYS A 22 0.29 -16.05 3.02
N PRO A 23 1.01 -15.71 4.11
CA PRO A 23 0.90 -14.38 4.70
C PRO A 23 1.50 -13.29 3.81
N ALA A 24 2.54 -13.56 3.00
CA ALA A 24 3.07 -12.60 2.04
C ALA A 24 2.00 -12.15 1.03
N ILE A 25 1.27 -13.11 0.44
CA ILE A 25 0.19 -12.83 -0.51
C ILE A 25 -0.95 -12.08 0.17
N PHE A 26 -1.33 -12.48 1.38
CA PHE A 26 -2.37 -11.79 2.14
C PHE A 26 -2.00 -10.31 2.40
N VAL A 27 -0.80 -10.05 2.92
CA VAL A 27 -0.33 -8.69 3.19
C VAL A 27 -0.24 -7.87 1.90
N PHE A 28 0.22 -8.48 0.81
CA PHE A 28 0.28 -7.84 -0.50
C PHE A 28 -1.12 -7.42 -1.01
N LEU A 29 -2.12 -8.30 -0.93
CA LEU A 29 -3.50 -7.99 -1.33
C LEU A 29 -4.11 -6.87 -0.49
N VAL A 30 -3.89 -6.90 0.83
CA VAL A 30 -4.31 -5.81 1.73
C VAL A 30 -3.64 -4.50 1.35
N THR A 31 -2.36 -4.53 0.99
CA THR A 31 -1.61 -3.35 0.55
C THR A 31 -2.23 -2.76 -0.73
N ILE A 32 -2.60 -3.59 -1.71
CA ILE A 32 -3.28 -3.14 -2.93
C ILE A 32 -4.64 -2.49 -2.63
N ALA A 33 -5.44 -3.10 -1.75
CA ALA A 33 -6.74 -2.54 -1.37
C ALA A 33 -6.58 -1.17 -0.68
N LEU A 34 -5.59 -1.05 0.20
CA LEU A 34 -5.24 0.23 0.84
C LEU A 34 -4.73 1.26 -0.16
N CYS A 35 -3.94 0.87 -1.16
CA CYS A 35 -3.53 1.75 -2.25
C CYS A 35 -4.76 2.29 -2.99
N ALA A 36 -5.69 1.42 -3.40
CA ALA A 36 -6.90 1.83 -4.11
C ALA A 36 -7.77 2.78 -3.28
N PHE A 37 -7.95 2.48 -1.99
CA PHE A 37 -8.66 3.36 -1.06
C PHE A 37 -7.95 4.71 -0.92
N TRP A 38 -6.63 4.71 -0.75
CA TRP A 38 -5.85 5.93 -0.63
C TRP A 38 -5.94 6.78 -1.90
N PHE A 39 -5.75 6.19 -3.07
CA PHE A 39 -5.90 6.90 -4.35
C PHE A 39 -7.29 7.53 -4.48
N LYS A 40 -8.36 6.78 -4.15
CA LYS A 40 -9.73 7.31 -4.18
C LYS A 40 -9.94 8.51 -3.25
N HIS A 41 -9.27 8.55 -2.10
CA HIS A 41 -9.43 9.63 -1.13
C HIS A 41 -8.44 10.78 -1.30
N HIS A 42 -7.25 10.56 -1.86
CA HIS A 42 -6.20 11.57 -1.96
C HIS A 42 -6.02 12.12 -3.38
N ALA A 43 -6.22 11.32 -4.43
CA ALA A 43 -6.10 11.80 -5.81
C ALA A 43 -7.36 12.54 -6.30
N THR A 44 -8.49 12.30 -5.63
CA THR A 44 -9.77 12.99 -5.92
C THR A 44 -9.98 14.23 -5.08
N SER A 45 -9.09 14.51 -4.11
CA SER A 45 -9.07 15.79 -3.42
C SER A 45 -8.67 16.87 -4.43
N GLU A 46 -9.49 17.91 -4.55
CA GLU A 46 -9.19 19.04 -5.43
C GLU A 46 -7.78 19.56 -5.13
N LEU A 47 -6.95 19.57 -6.18
CA LEU A 47 -5.62 20.13 -6.13
C LEU A 47 -5.79 21.65 -6.04
N HIS A 48 -5.96 22.18 -4.83
CA HIS A 48 -5.91 23.61 -4.55
C HIS A 48 -4.48 24.10 -4.84
N ILE A 49 -4.23 24.44 -6.10
CA ILE A 49 -3.10 25.25 -6.50
C ILE A 49 -3.50 26.68 -6.17
N ASP A 50 -3.23 27.11 -4.94
CA ASP A 50 -3.12 28.54 -4.64
C ASP A 50 -1.79 29.01 -5.25
N LEU A 51 -1.89 29.77 -6.34
CA LEU A 51 -0.77 30.38 -7.04
C LEU A 51 -0.42 31.74 -6.43
#